data_AF-A0A6S6XMT0-F1
#
_entry.id   AF-A0A6S6XMT0-F1
#
_cell.length_a   1.000
_cell.length_b   1.000
_cell.length_c   1.000
_cell.angle_alpha   90.00
_cell.angle_beta   90.00
_cell.angle_gamma   90.00
#
_symmetry.space_group_name_H-M   'P 1'
#
loop_
_entity.id
_entity.type
_entity.pdbx_description
1 polymer ?
#
loop_
_entity_poly.entity_id
_entity_poly.type
_entity_poly.pdbx_seq_one_letter_code
_entity_poly.pdbx_strand_id
1 'polypeptide(L)' 'MKKVMILIDDYLYQFYKKVGENGGGIPPEQVMADALFKLAGELSLNALNEKNQLRKIK' A
#
# COMPACT_ATOMS: atom_id res chain seq x y z
N MET A 1 -1.22 -5.76 -19.19
CA MET A 1 -0.90 -5.00 -17.96
C MET A 1 -1.34 -3.55 -18.13
N LYS A 2 -1.64 -2.84 -17.05
CA LYS A 2 -1.97 -1.40 -17.06
C LYS A 2 -0.88 -0.63 -16.31
N LYS A 3 -0.54 0.58 -16.77
CA LYS A 3 0.43 1.45 -16.12
C LYS A 3 -0.31 2.59 -15.40
N VAL A 4 0.03 2.84 -14.15
CA VAL A 4 -0.46 3.97 -13.36
C VAL A 4 0.73 4.89 -13.08
N MET A 5 0.52 6.20 -13.19
CA MET A 5 1.52 7.22 -12.86
C MET A 5 1.01 8.03 -11.68
N ILE A 6 1.87 8.26 -10.69
CA ILE A 6 1.58 9.06 -9.51
C ILE A 6 2.63 10.17 -9.48
N LEU A 7 2.18 11.43 -9.50
CA LEU A 7 3.06 12.57 -9.26
C LEU A 7 3.19 12.76 -7.76
N ILE A 8 4.43 12.86 -7.29
CA ILE A 8 4.75 13.12 -5.90
C ILE A 8 5.83 14.18 -5.81
N ASP A 9 5.84 14.90 -4.70
CA ASP A 9 6.89 15.86 -4.42
C ASP A 9 8.23 15.16 -4.17
N ASP A 10 9.33 15.84 -4.50
CA ASP A 10 10.67 15.27 -4.38
C ASP A 10 10.98 14.83 -2.94
N TYR A 11 10.56 15.61 -1.93
CA TYR A 11 10.78 15.25 -0.53
C TYR A 11 10.12 13.91 -0.16
N LEU A 12 8.94 13.62 -0.73
CA LEU A 12 8.22 12.38 -0.48
C LEU A 12 8.89 11.21 -1.21
N TYR A 13 9.39 11.44 -2.43
CA TYR A 13 10.22 10.46 -3.12
C TYR A 13 11.49 10.12 -2.32
N GLN A 14 12.20 11.12 -1.79
CA GLN A 14 13.38 10.90 -0.95
C GLN A 14 13.06 10.10 0.32
N PHE A 15 11.90 10.34 0.94
CA PHE A 15 11.43 9.52 2.05
C PHE A 15 11.31 8.04 1.66
N TYR A 16 10.60 7.72 0.56
CA TYR A 16 10.46 6.34 0.10
C TYR A 16 11.78 5.70 -0.31
N LYS A 17 12.67 6.49 -0.92
CA LYS A 17 14.04 6.05 -1.22
C LYS A 17 14.77 5.62 0.06
N LYS A 18 14.68 6.41 1.13
CA LYS A 18 15.36 6.09 2.39
C LYS A 18 14.79 4.83 3.06
N VAL A 19 13.48 4.63 2.97
CA VAL A 19 12.84 3.39 3.42
C VAL A 19 13.37 2.19 2.63
N GLY A 20 13.46 2.31 1.30
CA GLY A 20 13.98 1.26 0.43
C GLY A 20 15.43 0.90 0.71
N GLU A 21 16.30 1.89 0.91
CA GLU A 21 17.69 1.69 1.35
C GLU A 21 17.79 0.87 2.64
N ASN A 22 16.97 1.22 3.65
CA ASN A 22 16.95 0.51 4.92
C ASN A 22 16.27 -0.87 4.83
N GLY A 23 15.39 -1.06 3.86
CA GLY A 23 14.64 -2.29 3.61
C GLY A 23 15.37 -3.33 2.76
N GLY A 24 16.69 -3.21 2.57
CA GLY A 24 17.48 -4.13 1.75
C GLY A 24 17.78 -3.63 0.34
N GLY A 25 17.74 -2.32 0.10
CA GLY A 25 18.07 -1.72 -1.20
C GLY A 25 16.94 -1.80 -2.23
N ILE A 26 15.70 -1.77 -1.77
CA ILE A 26 14.51 -1.82 -2.64
C ILE A 26 14.31 -0.44 -3.32
N PRO A 27 13.96 -0.39 -4.62
CA PRO A 27 13.67 0.88 -5.29
C PRO A 27 12.44 1.59 -4.69
N PRO A 28 12.41 2.94 -4.66
CA PRO A 28 11.31 3.70 -4.09
C PRO A 28 9.95 3.39 -4.74
N GLU A 29 9.92 3.12 -6.05
CA GLU A 29 8.70 2.73 -6.77
C GLU A 29 8.12 1.41 -6.26
N GLN A 30 8.98 0.44 -5.95
CA GLN A 30 8.57 -0.84 -5.40
C GLN A 30 8.08 -0.67 -3.95
N VAL A 31 8.76 0.14 -3.13
CA VAL A 31 8.29 0.47 -1.77
C VAL A 31 6.90 1.09 -1.81
N MET A 32 6.66 2.04 -2.72
CA MET A 32 5.34 2.66 -2.88
C MET A 32 4.28 1.67 -3.36
N ALA A 33 4.61 0.82 -4.33
CA ALA A 33 3.69 -0.21 -4.81
C ALA A 33 3.32 -1.20 -3.70
N ASP A 34 4.28 -1.67 -2.92
CA ASP A 34 4.07 -2.59 -1.81
C ASP A 34 3.23 -1.94 -0.70
N ALA A 35 3.47 -0.66 -0.40
CA ALA A 35 2.65 0.10 0.55
C ALA A 35 1.18 0.21 0.08
N LEU A 36 0.95 0.49 -1.20
CA LEU A 36 -0.40 0.55 -1.77
C LEU A 36 -1.10 -0.81 -1.71
N PHE A 37 -0.40 -1.90 -2.04
CA PHE A 37 -0.98 -3.24 -1.98
C PHE A 37 -1.25 -3.70 -0.55
N LYS A 38 -0.35 -3.38 0.39
CA LYS A 38 -0.58 -3.65 1.81
C LYS A 38 -1.85 -2.96 2.31
N LEU A 39 -1.99 -1.65 2.03
CA LEU A 39 -3.18 -0.90 2.41
C LEU A 39 -4.45 -1.48 1.77
N ALA A 40 -4.41 -1.81 0.48
CA ALA A 40 -5.54 -2.42 -0.21
C ALA A 40 -5.96 -3.76 0.43
N GLY A 41 -4.98 -4.57 0.86
CA GLY A 41 -5.22 -5.82 1.57
C GLY A 41 -5.88 -5.61 2.93
N GLU A 42 -5.39 -4.66 3.73
CA GLU A 42 -5.95 -4.30 5.04
C GLU A 42 -7.40 -3.80 4.92
N LEU A 43 -7.65 -2.91 3.96
CA LEU A 43 -9.01 -2.40 3.67
C LEU A 43 -9.96 -3.51 3.24
N SER A 44 -9.49 -4.43 2.38
CA SER A 44 -10.28 -5.57 1.93
C SER A 44 -10.65 -6.51 3.09
N LEU A 45 -9.68 -6.81 3.97
CA LEU A 45 -9.92 -7.64 5.15
C LEU A 45 -10.92 -7.00 6.10
N ASN A 46 -10.81 -5.70 6.36
CA ASN A 46 -11.74 -4.97 7.21
C ASN A 46 -13.18 -5.04 6.65
N ALA A 47 -13.35 -4.79 5.35
CA ALA A 47 -14.66 -4.88 4.71
C ALA A 47 -15.26 -6.30 4.78
N LEU A 48 -14.45 -7.35 4.65
CA LEU A 48 -14.90 -8.74 4.81
C LEU A 48 -15.33 -9.03 6.25
N ASN A 49 -14.59 -8.53 7.24
CA ASN A 49 -14.91 -8.70 8.65
C ASN A 49 -16.22 -8.02 9.03
N GLU A 50 -16.43 -6.76 8.60
CA GLU A 50 -17.69 -6.04 8.81
C GLU A 50 -18.88 -6.80 8.19
N LYS A 51 -18.73 -7.26 6.95
CA LYS A 51 -19.77 -8.06 6.27
C LYS A 51 -20.08 -9.36 7.02
N ASN A 52 -19.07 -10.03 7.55
CA ASN A 52 -19.26 -11.27 8.31
C ASN A 52 -19.93 -11.00 9.66
N GLN A 53 -19.63 -9.89 10.34
CA GLN A 53 -20.33 -9.48 11.56
C GLN A 53 -21.81 -9.22 11.29
N LEU A 54 -22.13 -8.47 10.22
CA LEU A 54 -23.51 -8.19 9.82
C LEU A 54 -24.31 -9.45 9.49
N ARG A 55 -23.66 -10.49 8.95
CA ARG A 55 -24.29 -11.79 8.67
C ARG A 55 -24.54 -12.64 9.92
N LYS A 56 -23.80 -12.43 11.01
CA LYS A 56 -24.01 -13.16 12.27
C LYS A 56 -25.15 -12.58 13.12
N ILE A 57 -25.55 -11.34 12.84
CA ILE A 57 -26.59 -10.61 13.57
C ILE A 57 -27.97 -10.76 12.88
N LYS A 58 -27.98 -11.26 11.64
CA LYS A 58 -29.19 -11.63 10.88
C LYS A 58 -29.47 -13.12 11.01
#